data_AF-A0A7Y3M9F3-F1
#
_entry.id   AF-A0A7Y3M9F3-F1
#
_cell.length_a   1.000
_cell.length_b   1.000
_cell.length_c   1.000
_cell.angle_alpha   90.00
_cell.angle_beta   90.00
_cell.angle_gamma   90.00
#
_symmetry.space_group_name_H-M   'P 1'
#
loop_
_entity.id
_entity.type
_entity.pdbx_description
1 polymer ?
#
loop_
_entity_poly.entity_id
_entity_poly.type
_entity_poly.pdbx_seq_one_letter_code
_entity_poly.pdbx_strand_id
1 'polypeptide(L)'
;SLVTANMMGGMIKIKSLVNNADEHLTFLFDAMGQKMMVESTKEERAAMEADQKELVESLDISYDEDDTKEILGYKCIKATISGDEEFPMDFSMYVSRDIKASNELIQGLQGIDLDGFPLEYIMEMEQMSMTYTATELKTEIDASVFEINTSGYQKMTFQEFQEQMGAFGGGMGF
;
A
#
# COMPACT_ATOMS: atom_id res chain seq x y z
N SER A 1 9.17 7.52 5.02
CA SER A 1 7.71 7.37 5.09
C SER A 1 7.34 6.14 5.91
N LEU A 2 6.26 6.21 6.68
CA LEU A 2 5.75 5.08 7.46
C LEU A 2 4.30 4.80 7.08
N VAL A 3 4.00 3.56 6.76
CA VAL A 3 2.64 3.06 6.53
C VAL A 3 2.36 2.03 7.61
N THR A 4 1.24 2.18 8.31
CA THR A 4 0.78 1.20 9.29
C THR A 4 -0.62 0.72 8.93
N ALA A 5 -0.78 -0.59 8.75
CA ALA A 5 -2.08 -1.21 8.56
C ALA A 5 -2.43 -2.09 9.76
N ASN A 6 -3.66 -1.98 10.22
CA ASN A 6 -4.22 -2.84 11.25
C ASN A 6 -5.50 -3.45 10.68
N MET A 7 -5.45 -4.73 10.39
CA MET A 7 -6.50 -5.47 9.70
C MET A 7 -7.12 -6.50 10.63
N MET A 8 -8.36 -6.91 10.30
CA MET A 8 -9.08 -7.96 11.02
C MET A 8 -9.16 -7.72 12.54
N GLY A 9 -9.42 -6.47 12.94
CA GLY A 9 -9.58 -6.08 14.36
C GLY A 9 -8.29 -6.19 15.20
N GLY A 10 -7.11 -6.16 14.58
CA GLY A 10 -5.83 -6.29 15.28
C GLY A 10 -5.19 -7.66 15.18
N MET A 11 -5.84 -8.61 14.49
CA MET A 11 -5.27 -9.94 14.24
C MET A 11 -4.10 -9.89 13.27
N ILE A 12 -4.09 -8.93 12.33
CA ILE A 12 -2.98 -8.70 11.41
C ILE A 12 -2.54 -7.25 11.54
N LYS A 13 -1.26 -7.03 11.83
CA LYS A 13 -0.65 -5.70 11.91
C LYS A 13 0.56 -5.66 10.98
N ILE A 14 0.59 -4.66 10.13
CA ILE A 14 1.64 -4.43 9.16
C ILE A 14 2.21 -3.05 9.38
N LYS A 15 3.54 -2.93 9.38
CA LYS A 15 4.23 -1.64 9.33
C LYS A 15 5.28 -1.69 8.23
N SER A 16 5.23 -0.71 7.34
CA SER A 16 6.23 -0.51 6.30
C SER A 16 6.89 0.84 6.54
N LEU A 17 8.16 0.82 6.96
CA LEU A 17 8.97 2.02 7.17
C LEU A 17 10.00 2.11 6.06
N VAL A 18 9.88 3.12 5.21
CA VAL A 18 10.90 3.49 4.23
C VAL A 18 11.68 4.67 4.76
N ASN A 19 13.00 4.58 4.88
CA ASN A 19 13.82 5.74 5.16
C ASN A 19 14.04 6.54 3.87
N ASN A 20 13.56 7.78 3.80
CA ASN A 20 13.63 8.57 2.57
C ASN A 20 15.06 9.04 2.22
N ALA A 21 16.02 8.90 3.14
CA ALA A 21 17.42 9.32 2.90
C ALA A 21 18.22 8.26 2.13
N ASP A 22 17.99 6.98 2.40
CA ASP A 22 18.74 5.85 1.83
C ASP A 22 17.84 4.79 1.17
N GLU A 23 16.52 5.00 1.20
CA GLU A 23 15.46 4.15 0.67
C GLU A 23 15.40 2.74 1.28
N HIS A 24 16.05 2.55 2.43
CA HIS A 24 15.99 1.31 3.21
C HIS A 24 14.57 1.06 3.71
N LEU A 25 14.06 -0.14 3.42
CA LEU A 25 12.74 -0.58 3.87
C LEU A 25 12.86 -1.50 5.07
N THR A 26 12.05 -1.23 6.08
CA THR A 26 11.78 -2.15 7.18
C THR A 26 10.30 -2.50 7.17
N PHE A 27 10.00 -3.75 6.85
CA PHE A 27 8.66 -4.30 6.84
C PHE A 27 8.47 -5.20 8.05
N LEU A 28 7.47 -4.89 8.87
CA LEU A 28 7.08 -5.66 10.06
C LEU A 28 5.69 -6.23 9.83
N PHE A 29 5.57 -7.54 10.01
CA PHE A 29 4.32 -8.27 9.89
C PHE A 29 4.05 -9.05 11.17
N ASP A 30 2.91 -8.81 11.80
CA ASP A 30 2.44 -9.53 12.98
C ASP A 30 1.06 -10.11 12.68
N ALA A 31 0.99 -11.41 12.42
CA ALA A 31 -0.26 -12.13 12.25
C ALA A 31 -0.46 -13.10 13.41
N MET A 32 -1.49 -12.84 14.22
CA MET A 32 -1.87 -13.68 15.36
C MET A 32 -0.70 -13.97 16.32
N GLY A 33 0.26 -13.04 16.46
CA GLY A 33 1.44 -13.18 17.31
C GLY A 33 2.67 -13.77 16.61
N GLN A 34 2.56 -14.21 15.35
CA GLN A 34 3.72 -14.54 14.52
C GLN A 34 4.31 -13.26 13.96
N LYS A 35 5.46 -12.85 14.53
CA LYS A 35 6.13 -11.59 14.22
C LYS A 35 7.32 -11.82 13.30
N MET A 36 7.22 -11.28 12.09
CA MET A 36 8.22 -11.40 11.03
C MET A 36 8.68 -10.01 10.60
N MET A 37 9.98 -9.89 10.36
CA MET A 37 10.61 -8.65 9.93
C MET A 37 11.43 -8.92 8.68
N VAL A 38 11.17 -8.12 7.65
CA VAL A 38 11.95 -8.10 6.42
C VAL A 38 12.63 -6.73 6.33
N GLU A 39 13.91 -6.74 6.04
CA GLU A 39 14.67 -5.55 5.68
C GLU A 39 15.10 -5.68 4.23
N SER A 40 15.07 -4.58 3.48
CA SER A 40 15.63 -4.54 2.14
C SER A 40 16.33 -3.22 1.88
N THR A 41 17.44 -3.33 1.17
CA THR A 41 18.20 -2.20 0.65
C THR A 41 17.50 -1.59 -0.56
N LYS A 42 17.92 -0.38 -0.95
CA LYS A 42 17.48 0.26 -2.18
C LYS A 42 17.66 -0.63 -3.41
N GLU A 43 18.79 -1.32 -3.52
CA GLU A 43 19.12 -2.16 -4.68
C GLU A 43 18.20 -3.38 -4.77
N GLU A 44 17.92 -4.03 -3.65
CA GLU A 44 16.97 -5.16 -3.59
C GLU A 44 15.55 -4.71 -3.88
N ARG A 45 15.15 -3.51 -3.41
CA ARG A 45 13.87 -2.91 -3.76
C ARG A 45 13.74 -2.63 -5.25
N ALA A 46 14.74 -2.02 -5.86
CA ALA A 46 14.73 -1.75 -7.29
C ALA A 46 14.61 -3.03 -8.12
N ALA A 47 15.22 -4.14 -7.67
CA ALA A 47 15.09 -5.44 -8.31
C ALA A 47 13.67 -6.03 -8.17
N MET A 48 13.04 -5.88 -7.00
CA MET A 48 11.65 -6.32 -6.77
C MET A 48 10.62 -5.44 -7.51
N GLU A 49 10.89 -4.14 -7.60
CA GLU A 49 10.03 -3.16 -8.26
C GLU A 49 10.14 -3.22 -9.79
N ALA A 50 11.27 -3.68 -10.35
CA ALA A 50 11.46 -3.79 -11.80
C ALA A 50 10.45 -4.75 -12.46
N ASP A 51 10.18 -5.89 -11.83
CA ASP A 51 9.20 -6.87 -12.33
C ASP A 51 7.75 -6.36 -12.17
N GLN A 52 7.47 -5.52 -11.16
CA GLN A 52 6.16 -4.88 -10.99
C GLN A 52 5.95 -3.70 -11.95
N LYS A 53 7.01 -2.96 -12.30
CA LYS A 53 6.88 -1.73 -13.06
C LYS A 53 6.39 -1.97 -14.50
N GLU A 54 6.82 -3.05 -15.14
CA GLU A 54 6.32 -3.41 -16.48
C GLU A 54 4.83 -3.77 -16.48
N LEU A 55 4.33 -4.41 -15.40
CA LEU A 55 2.92 -4.76 -15.22
C LEU A 55 2.02 -3.53 -14.95
N VAL A 56 2.59 -2.46 -14.41
CA VAL A 56 1.84 -1.28 -13.98
C VAL A 56 1.81 -0.19 -15.07
N GLU A 57 2.86 -0.09 -15.89
CA GLU A 57 2.90 0.84 -17.03
C GLU A 57 1.87 0.51 -18.13
N SER A 58 1.31 -0.70 -18.15
CA SER A 58 0.23 -1.10 -19.07
C SER A 58 -1.17 -0.71 -18.61
N LEU A 59 -1.34 -0.26 -17.36
CA LEU A 59 -2.66 0.02 -16.78
C LEU A 59 -3.17 1.40 -17.19
N ASP A 60 -4.32 1.43 -17.87
CA ASP A 60 -5.02 2.67 -18.20
C ASP A 60 -5.84 3.17 -17.00
N ILE A 61 -5.65 4.45 -16.64
CA ILE A 61 -6.41 5.11 -15.58
C ILE A 61 -7.47 6.00 -16.22
N SER A 62 -8.74 5.71 -15.92
CA SER A 62 -9.86 6.54 -16.34
C SER A 62 -10.28 7.50 -15.23
N TYR A 63 -10.58 8.75 -15.58
CA TYR A 63 -11.08 9.76 -14.64
C TYR A 63 -12.46 10.22 -15.07
N ASP A 64 -13.43 10.17 -14.15
CA ASP A 64 -14.78 10.68 -14.36
C ASP A 64 -14.94 12.03 -13.64
N GLU A 65 -14.74 13.12 -14.39
CA GLU A 65 -14.78 14.49 -13.86
C GLU A 65 -16.16 14.91 -13.31
N ASP A 66 -17.23 14.20 -13.70
CA ASP A 66 -18.59 14.47 -13.26
C ASP A 66 -18.93 13.70 -11.95
N ASP A 67 -18.28 12.56 -11.71
CA ASP A 67 -18.40 11.78 -10.46
C ASP A 67 -17.45 12.33 -9.38
N THR A 68 -18.01 13.18 -8.52
CA THR A 68 -17.27 13.89 -7.49
C THR A 68 -17.77 13.55 -6.09
N LYS A 69 -16.83 13.48 -5.14
CA LYS A 69 -17.10 13.24 -3.72
C LYS A 69 -16.26 14.17 -2.87
N GLU A 70 -16.84 14.71 -1.80
CA GLU A 70 -16.09 15.49 -0.83
C GLU A 70 -15.65 14.60 0.34
N ILE A 71 -14.35 14.52 0.61
CA ILE A 71 -13.77 13.71 1.69
C ILE A 71 -12.87 14.61 2.52
N LEU A 72 -13.16 14.75 3.82
CA LEU A 72 -12.41 15.60 4.76
C LEU A 72 -12.24 17.05 4.28
N GLY A 73 -13.22 17.58 3.53
CA GLY A 73 -13.20 18.94 2.97
C GLY A 73 -12.43 19.09 1.66
N TYR A 74 -11.92 18.01 1.09
CA TYR A 74 -11.26 17.99 -0.22
C TYR A 74 -12.23 17.49 -1.28
N LYS A 75 -12.25 18.18 -2.43
CA LYS A 75 -12.94 17.71 -3.62
C LYS A 75 -12.13 16.56 -4.22
N CYS A 76 -12.78 15.42 -4.38
CA CYS A 76 -12.24 14.26 -5.06
C CYS A 76 -13.01 13.97 -6.34
N ILE A 77 -12.31 13.39 -7.31
CA ILE A 77 -12.81 12.93 -8.60
C ILE A 77 -12.63 11.43 -8.65
N LYS A 78 -13.60 10.72 -9.22
CA LYS A 78 -13.50 9.28 -9.36
C LYS A 78 -12.42 8.91 -10.38
N ALA A 79 -11.54 7.99 -9.99
CA ALA A 79 -10.61 7.33 -10.88
C ALA A 79 -10.83 5.82 -10.86
N THR A 80 -10.72 5.15 -12.00
CA THR A 80 -10.87 3.70 -12.11
C THR A 80 -9.71 3.13 -12.89
N ILE A 81 -9.12 2.08 -12.33
CA ILE A 81 -8.12 1.22 -12.96
C ILE A 81 -8.79 -0.14 -13.14
N SER A 82 -8.89 -0.57 -14.38
CA SER A 82 -9.41 -1.90 -14.70
C SER A 82 -8.24 -2.85 -14.83
N GLY A 83 -8.28 -3.92 -14.06
CA GLY A 83 -7.33 -5.00 -14.14
C GLY A 83 -7.39 -5.73 -15.47
N ASP A 84 -6.26 -6.31 -15.89
CA ASP A 84 -6.17 -7.23 -17.03
C ASP A 84 -5.81 -8.66 -16.55
N GLU A 85 -5.49 -9.57 -17.48
CA GLU A 85 -5.11 -10.95 -17.11
C GLU A 85 -3.85 -11.01 -16.23
N GLU A 86 -2.98 -9.99 -16.28
CA GLU A 86 -1.73 -9.93 -15.54
C GLU A 86 -1.89 -9.18 -14.20
N PHE A 87 -2.85 -8.25 -14.12
CA PHE A 87 -3.26 -7.55 -12.90
C PHE A 87 -4.76 -7.71 -12.64
N PRO A 88 -5.25 -8.84 -12.09
CA PRO A 88 -6.68 -9.14 -12.00
C PRO A 88 -7.39 -8.43 -10.83
N MET A 89 -7.01 -7.19 -10.53
CA MET A 89 -7.61 -6.38 -9.47
C MET A 89 -8.11 -5.06 -10.03
N ASP A 90 -9.41 -4.81 -9.86
CA ASP A 90 -10.02 -3.53 -10.18
C ASP A 90 -9.87 -2.57 -9.00
N PHE A 91 -9.47 -1.33 -9.30
CA PHE A 91 -9.42 -0.24 -8.34
C PHE A 91 -10.43 0.83 -8.70
N SER A 92 -11.30 1.17 -7.75
CA SER A 92 -12.14 2.36 -7.82
C SER A 92 -11.73 3.34 -6.74
N MET A 93 -11.43 4.57 -7.11
CA MET A 93 -10.76 5.54 -6.25
C MET A 93 -11.46 6.88 -6.28
N TYR A 94 -11.38 7.65 -5.19
CA TYR A 94 -11.70 9.08 -5.17
C TYR A 94 -10.43 9.86 -4.88
N VAL A 95 -9.90 10.51 -5.92
CA VAL A 95 -8.60 11.17 -5.93
C VAL A 95 -8.76 12.68 -5.77
N SER A 96 -8.02 13.27 -4.83
CA SER A 96 -7.93 14.72 -4.69
C SER A 96 -6.66 15.26 -5.34
N ARG A 97 -6.82 16.13 -6.34
CA ARG A 97 -5.71 16.82 -7.03
C ARG A 97 -4.96 17.81 -6.13
N ASP A 98 -5.60 18.27 -5.07
CA ASP A 98 -5.06 19.26 -4.13
C ASP A 98 -4.02 18.65 -3.17
N ILE A 99 -3.99 17.32 -3.04
CA ILE A 99 -3.06 16.60 -2.18
C ILE A 99 -1.94 16.02 -3.05
N LYS A 100 -0.71 16.47 -2.79
CA LYS A 100 0.50 16.00 -3.46
C LYS A 100 1.30 15.10 -2.50
N ALA A 101 0.94 13.83 -2.47
CA ALA A 101 1.66 12.77 -1.76
C ALA A 101 1.99 11.63 -2.75
N SER A 102 3.02 10.84 -2.44
CA SER A 102 3.41 9.72 -3.30
C SER A 102 2.41 8.58 -3.19
N ASN A 103 1.88 8.09 -4.32
CA ASN A 103 0.99 6.93 -4.38
C ASN A 103 1.72 5.62 -4.04
N GLU A 104 3.06 5.61 -4.11
CA GLU A 104 3.89 4.48 -3.69
C GLU A 104 3.70 4.10 -2.21
N LEU A 105 3.11 5.01 -1.43
CA LEU A 105 2.72 4.74 -0.04
C LEU A 105 1.53 3.80 0.08
N ILE A 106 0.78 3.58 -1.00
CA ILE A 106 -0.39 2.71 -1.03
C ILE A 106 0.02 1.40 -1.68
N GLN A 107 -0.12 0.32 -0.92
CA GLN A 107 0.13 -1.03 -1.41
C GLN A 107 -0.86 -1.36 -2.54
N GLY A 108 -0.35 -1.89 -3.65
CA GLY A 108 -1.10 -2.19 -4.87
C GLY A 108 -1.10 -1.04 -5.90
N LEU A 109 -0.60 0.14 -5.54
CA LEU A 109 -0.50 1.31 -6.44
C LEU A 109 0.95 1.77 -6.65
N GLN A 110 1.93 0.95 -6.27
CA GLN A 110 3.33 1.24 -6.53
C GLN A 110 3.55 1.33 -8.05
N GLY A 111 4.20 2.40 -8.50
CA GLY A 111 4.41 2.65 -9.94
C GLY A 111 3.23 3.30 -10.66
N ILE A 112 2.06 3.47 -10.02
CA ILE A 112 0.90 4.15 -10.63
C ILE A 112 0.99 5.66 -10.41
N ASP A 113 1.02 6.41 -11.51
CA ASP A 113 0.99 7.87 -11.50
C ASP A 113 -0.46 8.39 -11.55
N LEU A 114 -1.06 8.60 -10.37
CA LEU A 114 -2.37 9.23 -10.25
C LEU A 114 -2.25 10.76 -10.26
N ASP A 115 -3.20 11.43 -10.89
CA ASP A 115 -3.33 12.88 -10.84
C ASP A 115 -3.95 13.34 -9.52
N GLY A 116 -3.14 13.29 -8.46
CA GLY A 116 -3.51 13.60 -7.08
C GLY A 116 -3.26 12.44 -6.15
N PHE A 117 -3.88 12.49 -4.97
CA PHE A 117 -3.78 11.42 -3.97
C PHE A 117 -5.17 10.88 -3.62
N PRO A 118 -5.37 9.55 -3.61
CA PRO A 118 -6.65 8.95 -3.26
C PRO A 118 -6.95 9.14 -1.77
N LEU A 119 -8.12 9.72 -1.47
CA LEU A 119 -8.66 9.78 -0.12
C LEU A 119 -9.65 8.67 0.17
N GLU A 120 -10.10 7.97 -0.87
CA GLU A 120 -10.78 6.70 -0.77
C GLU A 120 -10.38 5.81 -1.93
N TYR A 121 -10.22 4.52 -1.68
CA TYR A 121 -10.07 3.52 -2.72
C TYR A 121 -10.73 2.21 -2.32
N ILE A 122 -11.24 1.51 -3.33
CA ILE A 122 -11.93 0.25 -3.24
C ILE A 122 -11.12 -0.72 -4.07
N MET A 123 -10.61 -1.76 -3.41
CA MET A 123 -9.98 -2.89 -4.07
C MET A 123 -11.04 -3.97 -4.24
N GLU A 124 -11.33 -4.34 -5.48
CA GLU A 124 -12.29 -5.38 -5.80
C GLU A 124 -11.54 -6.68 -6.15
N MET A 125 -11.85 -7.75 -5.42
CA MET A 125 -11.38 -9.12 -5.68
C MET A 125 -12.61 -10.00 -5.93
N GLU A 126 -12.45 -11.13 -6.62
CA GLU A 126 -13.56 -12.00 -7.09
C GLU A 126 -14.63 -12.32 -6.03
N GLN A 127 -14.28 -12.38 -4.73
CA GLN A 127 -15.20 -12.73 -3.65
C GLN A 127 -15.32 -11.65 -2.56
N MET A 128 -14.56 -10.56 -2.64
CA MET A 128 -14.48 -9.55 -1.57
C MET A 128 -14.13 -8.18 -2.13
N SER A 129 -14.77 -7.13 -1.60
CA SER A 129 -14.30 -5.77 -1.79
C SER A 129 -13.78 -5.20 -0.48
N MET A 130 -12.68 -4.47 -0.55
CA MET A 130 -12.09 -3.75 0.58
C MET A 130 -12.11 -2.25 0.30
N THR A 131 -12.86 -1.49 1.09
CA THR A 131 -12.90 -0.02 1.01
C THR A 131 -12.00 0.59 2.07
N TYR A 132 -11.11 1.47 1.63
CA TYR A 132 -10.24 2.29 2.47
C TYR A 132 -10.66 3.73 2.30
N THR A 133 -11.03 4.40 3.40
CA THR A 133 -11.42 5.82 3.40
C THR A 133 -10.57 6.56 4.42
N ALA A 134 -10.02 7.71 4.02
CA ALA A 134 -9.30 8.61 4.91
C ALA A 134 -10.25 9.14 5.99
N THR A 135 -9.87 8.98 7.25
CA THR A 135 -10.65 9.46 8.39
C THR A 135 -10.06 10.70 9.04
N GLU A 136 -8.77 10.96 8.82
CA GLU A 136 -8.05 12.09 9.38
C GLU A 136 -6.83 12.44 8.51
N LEU A 137 -6.54 13.74 8.39
CA LEU A 137 -5.32 14.25 7.76
C LEU A 137 -4.63 15.20 8.75
N LYS A 138 -3.35 14.93 9.03
CA LYS A 138 -2.52 15.73 9.93
C LYS A 138 -1.27 16.17 9.19
N THR A 139 -0.95 17.46 9.27
CA THR A 139 0.29 18.03 8.72
C THR A 139 1.46 17.90 9.68
N GLU A 140 1.17 17.68 10.97
CA GLU A 140 2.17 17.54 12.02
C GLU A 140 1.94 16.21 12.75
N ILE A 141 3.00 15.41 12.82
CA ILE A 141 3.04 14.15 13.57
C ILE A 141 4.31 14.13 14.42
N ASP A 142 4.25 13.46 15.55
CA ASP A 142 5.41 13.29 16.43
C ASP A 142 6.47 12.41 15.75
N ALA A 143 7.74 12.80 15.77
CA ALA A 143 8.81 12.03 15.13
C ALA A 143 8.99 10.62 15.72
N SER A 144 8.58 10.41 16.98
CA SER A 144 8.61 9.11 17.64
C SER A 144 7.75 8.05 16.95
N VAL A 145 6.80 8.44 16.07
CA VAL A 145 6.04 7.47 15.27
C VAL A 145 6.93 6.64 14.35
N PHE A 146 8.09 7.19 13.94
CA PHE A 146 9.08 6.51 13.11
C PHE A 146 10.01 5.58 13.91
N GLU A 147 10.00 5.66 15.24
CA GLU A 147 10.75 4.76 16.13
C GLU A 147 10.00 3.44 16.29
N ILE A 148 10.09 2.57 15.27
CA ILE A 148 9.43 1.27 15.29
C ILE A 148 10.13 0.29 16.24
N ASN A 149 9.35 -0.32 17.15
CA ASN A 149 9.86 -1.38 18.02
C ASN A 149 9.91 -2.71 17.26
N THR A 150 11.12 -3.22 17.05
CA THR A 150 11.41 -4.49 16.36
C THR A 150 11.64 -5.66 17.32
N SER A 151 11.45 -5.46 18.63
CA SER A 151 11.66 -6.50 19.63
C SER A 151 10.67 -7.67 19.47
N GLY A 152 11.22 -8.88 19.45
CA GLY A 152 10.45 -10.11 19.27
C GLY A 152 10.04 -10.40 17.83
N TYR A 153 10.50 -9.61 16.86
CA TYR A 153 10.37 -9.94 15.44
C TYR A 153 11.52 -10.84 14.99
N GLN A 154 11.18 -11.88 14.25
CA GLN A 154 12.16 -12.72 13.57
C GLN A 154 12.56 -12.06 12.25
N LYS A 155 13.84 -11.71 12.11
CA LYS A 155 14.38 -11.24 10.83
C LYS A 155 14.43 -12.38 9.83
N MET A 156 14.00 -12.11 8.61
CA MET A 156 14.06 -13.03 7.47
C MET A 156 14.21 -12.25 6.16
N THR A 157 14.59 -12.95 5.11
CA THR A 157 14.66 -12.40 3.75
C THR A 157 13.25 -12.26 3.15
N PHE A 158 13.12 -11.45 2.10
CA PHE A 158 11.86 -11.34 1.36
C PHE A 158 11.42 -12.69 0.78
N GLN A 159 12.36 -13.49 0.28
CA GLN A 159 12.06 -14.82 -0.25
C GLN A 159 11.50 -15.77 0.82
N GLU A 160 12.14 -15.84 1.99
CA GLU A 160 11.64 -16.62 3.12
C GLU A 160 10.25 -16.14 3.58
N PHE A 161 10.04 -14.83 3.59
CA PHE A 161 8.73 -14.24 3.89
C PHE A 161 7.66 -14.66 2.88
N GLN A 162 7.95 -14.58 1.57
CA GLN A 162 7.02 -15.01 0.52
C GLN A 162 6.71 -16.51 0.62
N GLU A 163 7.71 -17.36 0.85
CA GLU A 163 7.50 -18.79 1.05
C GLU A 163 6.60 -19.07 2.27
N GLN A 164 6.85 -18.38 3.38
CA GLN A 164 6.08 -18.53 4.61
C GLN A 164 4.64 -17.99 4.47
N MET A 165 4.44 -16.89 3.75
CA MET A 165 3.12 -16.35 3.43
C MET A 165 2.35 -17.23 2.45
N GLY A 166 3.02 -17.78 1.44
CA GLY A 166 2.44 -18.75 0.50
C GLY A 166 1.96 -20.02 1.23
N ALA A 167 2.71 -20.47 2.24
CA ALA A 167 2.31 -21.58 3.10
C ALA A 167 1.15 -21.24 4.07
N PHE A 168 0.96 -19.96 4.41
CA PHE A 168 -0.12 -19.48 5.30
C PHE A 168 -1.48 -19.34 4.59
N GLY A 169 -1.53 -19.63 3.29
CA GLY A 169 -2.70 -19.50 2.44
C GLY A 169 -2.59 -18.25 1.57
N GLY A 170 -2.15 -18.44 0.32
CA GLY A 170 -1.92 -17.40 -0.69
C GLY A 170 -3.17 -16.65 -1.17
N GLY A 171 -3.92 -16.04 -0.25
CA GLY A 171 -5.15 -15.30 -0.51
C GLY A 171 -5.16 -13.87 0.04
N MET A 172 -4.04 -13.36 0.55
CA MET A 172 -3.89 -11.93 0.84
C MET A 172 -2.94 -11.39 -0.21
N GLY A 173 -3.50 -10.91 -1.33
CA GLY A 173 -2.76 -10.27 -2.41
C GLY A 173 -1.92 -9.11 -1.88
N PHE A 174 -0.63 -9.37 -1.70
CA PHE A 174 0.43 -8.40 -1.53
C PHE A 174 1.35 -8.49 -2.75
#